data_AF-A0A0P9DL75-F1
#
_entry.id   AF-A0A0P9DL75-F1
#
_cell.length_a   1.000
_cell.length_b   1.000
_cell.length_c   1.000
_cell.angle_alpha   90.00
_cell.angle_beta   90.00
_cell.angle_gamma   90.00
#
_symmetry.space_group_name_H-M   'P 1'
#
loop_
_entity.id
_entity.type
_entity.pdbx_description
1 polymer ?
#
loop_
_entity_poly.entity_id
_entity_poly.type
_entity_poly.pdbx_seq_one_letter_code
_entity_poly.pdbx_strand_id
1 'polypeptide(L)'
;MTDALLEQLAAHRRTLAIYLRQLANLGANNTSPGIYHGIDDARVAIAQLKSELRAAGVEIDNQINDEETAEERALRRPPAPFSAPYPNPDQPLVGRESLHSEMPLPRSVRAPSLRTSGVLYCSAASSAPRRHATRRSAPACQEGASYAHPARRPVFR
;
A
#
# COMPACT_ATOMS: atom_id res chain seq x y z
N MET A 1 -27.67 8.38 17.48
CA MET A 1 -27.26 7.41 16.43
C MET A 1 -26.04 7.92 15.68
N THR A 2 -25.97 9.22 15.36
CA THR A 2 -24.79 9.90 14.83
C THR A 2 -23.55 9.82 15.74
N ASP A 3 -23.73 9.77 17.07
CA ASP A 3 -22.61 9.67 18.02
C ASP A 3 -21.77 8.39 17.83
N ALA A 4 -22.42 7.26 17.52
CA ALA A 4 -21.72 6.01 17.26
C ALA A 4 -20.88 6.05 15.98
N LEU A 5 -21.38 6.73 14.94
CA LEU A 5 -20.64 6.95 13.69
C LEU A 5 -19.43 7.87 13.91
N LEU A 6 -19.56 8.89 14.78
CA LEU A 6 -18.44 9.74 15.17
C LEU A 6 -17.37 8.98 15.96
N GLU A 7 -17.78 8.08 16.86
CA GLU A 7 -16.86 7.20 17.60
C GLU A 7 -16.11 6.26 16.66
N GLN A 8 -16.81 5.64 15.70
CA GLN A 8 -16.20 4.79 14.67
C GLN A 8 -15.21 5.58 13.81
N LEU A 9 -15.58 6.80 13.38
CA LEU A 9 -14.71 7.66 12.60
C LEU A 9 -13.43 8.02 13.37
N ALA A 10 -13.55 8.32 14.68
CA ALA A 10 -12.40 8.56 15.54
C ALA A 10 -11.50 7.31 15.69
N ALA A 11 -12.10 6.12 15.79
CA ALA A 11 -11.35 4.86 15.85
C ALA A 11 -10.58 4.60 14.56
N HIS A 12 -11.21 4.75 13.39
CA HIS A 12 -10.53 4.59 12.10
C HIS A 12 -9.40 5.60 11.90
N ARG A 13 -9.58 6.86 12.30
CA ARG A 13 -8.50 7.87 12.28
C ARG A 13 -7.31 7.48 13.14
N ARG A 14 -7.54 6.94 14.33
CA ARG A 14 -6.46 6.43 15.20
C ARG A 14 -5.72 5.26 14.54
N THR A 15 -6.45 4.32 13.94
CA THR A 15 -5.88 3.17 13.23
C THR A 15 -5.05 3.63 12.03
N LEU A 16 -5.56 4.58 11.23
CA LEU A 16 -4.83 5.16 10.11
C LEU A 16 -3.53 5.83 10.55
N ALA A 17 -3.56 6.60 11.65
CA ALA A 17 -2.36 7.22 12.20
C ALA A 17 -1.31 6.18 12.65
N ILE A 18 -1.74 5.02 13.17
CA ILE A 18 -0.84 3.92 13.54
C ILE A 18 -0.18 3.34 12.29
N TYR A 19 -0.95 3.05 11.23
CA TYR A 19 -0.39 2.51 10.00
C TYR A 19 0.56 3.48 9.30
N LEU A 20 0.21 4.78 9.26
CA LEU A 20 1.09 5.81 8.70
C LEU A 20 2.40 5.93 9.49
N ARG A 21 2.35 5.80 10.82
CA ARG A 21 3.57 5.76 11.65
C ARG A 21 4.40 4.52 11.36
N GLN A 22 3.78 3.35 11.18
CA GLN A 22 4.48 2.12 10.81
C GLN A 22 5.16 2.26 9.44
N LEU A 23 4.46 2.83 8.46
CA LEU A 23 5.00 3.12 7.13
C LEU A 23 6.20 4.08 7.21
N ALA A 24 6.11 5.13 8.02
CA ALA A 24 7.21 6.08 8.24
C ALA A 24 8.43 5.42 8.91
N ASN A 25 8.22 4.50 9.86
CA ASN A 25 9.29 3.83 10.58
C ASN A 25 10.02 2.77 9.74
N LEU A 26 9.28 1.99 8.93
CA LEU A 26 9.84 0.92 8.10
C LEU A 26 10.38 1.47 6.76
N GLY A 27 9.83 2.57 6.29
CA GLY A 27 10.06 3.11 4.96
C GLY A 27 9.26 2.35 3.88
N ALA A 28 9.02 3.02 2.75
CA ALA A 28 8.16 2.50 1.69
C ALA A 28 8.61 1.13 1.15
N ASN A 29 9.93 0.92 1.04
CA ASN A 29 10.48 -0.29 0.41
C ASN A 29 10.48 -1.53 1.33
N ASN A 30 10.37 -1.35 2.65
CA ASN A 30 10.40 -2.46 3.62
C ASN A 30 9.05 -2.70 4.29
N THR A 31 8.04 -1.92 3.92
CA THR A 31 6.71 -2.03 4.52
C THR A 31 5.96 -3.21 3.91
N SER A 32 5.38 -4.05 4.77
CA SER A 32 4.58 -5.20 4.33
C SER A 32 3.32 -4.74 3.57
N PRO A 33 2.89 -5.48 2.52
CA PRO A 33 1.64 -5.19 1.80
C PRO A 33 0.42 -5.11 2.72
N GLY A 34 0.42 -5.80 3.87
CA GLY A 34 -0.67 -5.70 4.84
C GLY A 34 -0.87 -4.30 5.43
N ILE A 35 0.20 -3.51 5.57
CA ILE A 35 0.11 -2.12 6.05
C ILE A 35 -0.44 -1.22 4.95
N TYR A 36 -0.03 -1.45 3.70
CA TYR A 36 -0.58 -0.73 2.55
C TYR A 36 -2.09 -0.94 2.41
N HIS A 37 -2.53 -2.19 2.43
CA HIS A 37 -3.96 -2.52 2.39
C HIS A 37 -4.69 -1.97 3.61
N GLY A 38 -4.11 -2.04 4.82
CA GLY A 38 -4.71 -1.47 6.02
C GLY A 38 -4.90 0.05 5.96
N ILE A 39 -3.99 0.78 5.31
CA ILE A 39 -4.13 2.23 5.07
C ILE A 39 -5.29 2.49 4.11
N ASP A 40 -5.36 1.75 3.00
CA ASP A 40 -6.40 1.93 1.99
C ASP A 40 -7.78 1.60 2.57
N ASP A 41 -7.91 0.48 3.29
CA ASP A 41 -9.15 0.07 3.95
C ASP A 41 -9.62 1.12 4.99
N ALA A 42 -8.69 1.65 5.80
CA ALA A 42 -9.01 2.68 6.77
C ALA A 42 -9.49 3.98 6.11
N ARG A 43 -8.85 4.40 5.01
CA ARG A 43 -9.26 5.59 4.24
C ARG A 43 -10.64 5.39 3.61
N VAL A 44 -10.91 4.22 3.03
CA VAL A 44 -12.24 3.89 2.46
C VAL A 44 -13.33 3.93 3.54
N ALA A 45 -13.08 3.34 4.70
CA ALA A 45 -14.03 3.37 5.82
C ALA A 45 -14.30 4.80 6.31
N ILE A 46 -13.26 5.63 6.44
CA ILE A 46 -13.41 7.05 6.81
C ILE A 46 -14.26 7.81 5.78
N ALA A 47 -14.03 7.58 4.49
CA ALA A 47 -14.80 8.22 3.42
C ALA A 47 -16.30 7.83 3.48
N GLN A 48 -16.60 6.55 3.71
CA GLN A 48 -17.97 6.05 3.86
C GLN A 48 -18.67 6.69 5.07
N LEU A 49 -18.02 6.64 6.25
CA LEU A 49 -18.56 7.24 7.48
C LEU A 49 -18.79 8.75 7.34
N LYS A 50 -17.87 9.48 6.69
CA LYS A 50 -18.04 10.90 6.41
C LYS A 50 -19.24 11.16 5.50
N SER A 51 -19.46 10.32 4.50
CA SER A 51 -20.62 10.43 3.61
C SER A 51 -21.93 10.22 4.38
N GLU A 52 -22.00 9.19 5.23
CA GLU A 52 -23.17 8.89 6.06
C GLU A 52 -23.47 10.03 7.05
N LEU A 53 -22.43 10.56 7.70
CA LEU A 53 -22.58 11.65 8.65
C LEU A 53 -23.00 12.96 7.98
N ARG A 54 -22.47 13.27 6.78
CA ARG A 54 -22.93 14.42 5.99
C ARG A 54 -24.38 14.24 5.52
N ALA A 55 -24.78 13.03 5.15
CA ALA A 55 -26.17 12.73 4.81
C ALA A 55 -27.10 12.90 6.02
N ALA A 56 -26.60 12.68 7.24
CA ALA A 56 -27.28 12.97 8.49
C ALA A 56 -27.25 14.46 8.90
N GLY A 57 -26.63 15.35 8.11
CA GLY A 57 -26.55 16.79 8.37
C GLY A 57 -25.48 17.20 9.38
N VAL A 58 -24.53 16.31 9.70
CA VAL A 58 -23.41 16.62 10.61
C VAL A 58 -22.22 17.13 9.79
N GLU A 59 -21.77 18.33 10.10
CA GLU A 59 -20.56 18.91 9.49
C GLU A 59 -19.31 18.29 10.12
N ILE A 60 -18.39 17.79 9.28
CA ILE A 60 -17.19 17.09 9.71
C ILE A 60 -15.97 17.69 9.02
N ASP A 61 -14.96 17.96 9.83
CA ASP A 61 -13.66 18.42 9.37
C ASP A 61 -12.93 17.34 8.56
N ASN A 62 -12.39 17.75 7.41
CA ASN A 62 -11.58 16.88 6.54
C ASN A 62 -10.11 17.01 6.94
N GLN A 63 -9.54 15.94 7.51
CA GLN A 63 -8.12 15.94 7.85
C GLN A 63 -7.28 15.60 6.61
N ILE A 64 -6.10 16.20 6.50
CA ILE A 64 -5.16 16.00 5.37
C ILE A 64 -4.84 14.51 5.15
N ASN A 65 -4.77 13.72 6.23
CA ASN A 65 -4.42 12.30 6.14
C ASN A 65 -5.60 11.40 5.77
N ASP A 66 -6.86 11.89 5.83
CA ASP A 66 -8.06 11.09 5.54
C ASP A 66 -8.12 10.65 4.07
N GLU A 67 -7.49 11.41 3.18
CA GLU A 67 -7.50 11.17 1.74
C GLU A 67 -6.08 10.86 1.26
N GLU A 68 -5.96 9.90 0.34
CA GLU A 68 -4.71 9.69 -0.38
C GLU A 68 -4.51 10.86 -1.34
N THR A 69 -3.39 11.57 -1.22
CA THR A 69 -3.07 12.63 -2.18
C THR A 69 -2.78 11.99 -3.53
N ALA A 70 -3.21 12.60 -4.63
CA ALA A 70 -2.98 12.10 -5.98
C ALA A 70 -1.50 11.82 -6.26
N GLU A 71 -0.61 12.62 -5.68
CA GLU A 71 0.85 12.45 -5.73
C GLU A 71 1.32 11.17 -5.04
N GLU A 72 0.79 10.87 -3.85
CA GLU A 72 1.12 9.67 -3.07
C GLU A 72 0.69 8.40 -3.82
N ARG A 73 -0.49 8.45 -4.43
CA ARG A 73 -1.00 7.39 -5.30
C ARG A 73 -0.15 7.21 -6.56
N ALA A 74 0.31 8.30 -7.15
CA ALA A 74 1.17 8.27 -8.33
C ALA A 74 2.56 7.70 -8.03
N LEU A 75 3.10 7.95 -6.83
CA LEU A 75 4.38 7.38 -6.38
C LEU A 75 4.29 5.87 -6.10
N ARG A 76 3.16 5.39 -5.56
CA ARG A 76 2.93 3.96 -5.31
C ARG A 76 2.64 3.18 -6.57
N ARG A 77 1.94 3.78 -7.54
CA ARG A 77 1.69 3.15 -8.82
C ARG A 77 3.02 3.07 -9.57
N PRO A 78 3.53 1.87 -9.92
CA PRO A 78 4.70 1.81 -10.77
C PRO A 78 4.41 2.64 -12.02
N PRO A 79 5.35 3.49 -12.49
CA PRO A 79 5.17 4.20 -13.74
C PRO A 79 4.78 3.14 -14.77
N ALA A 80 3.66 3.36 -15.46
CA ALA A 80 3.15 2.38 -16.42
C ALA A 80 4.34 1.88 -17.25
N PRO A 81 4.59 0.56 -17.32
CA PRO A 81 5.75 0.03 -18.01
C PRO A 81 5.63 0.48 -19.46
N PHE A 82 6.36 1.54 -19.81
CA PHE A 82 6.42 2.11 -21.14
C PHE A 82 5.03 2.19 -21.82
N SER A 83 4.23 3.21 -21.51
CA SER A 83 3.55 3.93 -22.60
C SER A 83 4.58 4.77 -23.38
N ALA A 84 5.75 4.20 -23.66
CA ALA A 84 6.44 4.65 -24.85
C ALA A 84 5.50 4.36 -26.01
N PRO A 85 5.46 5.23 -27.02
CA PRO A 85 4.90 4.85 -28.29
C PRO A 85 5.71 3.65 -28.77
N TYR A 86 5.23 2.42 -28.49
CA TYR A 86 5.55 1.33 -29.37
C TYR A 86 5.12 1.84 -30.74
N PRO A 87 6.03 1.98 -31.72
CA PRO A 87 5.61 2.27 -33.07
C PRO A 87 4.57 1.20 -33.40
N ASN A 88 3.36 1.65 -33.73
CA ASN A 88 2.31 0.74 -34.16
C ASN A 88 2.94 -0.16 -35.25
N PRO A 89 2.86 -1.50 -35.16
CA PRO A 89 3.45 -2.38 -36.18
C PRO A 89 2.93 -2.08 -37.59
N ASP A 90 1.80 -1.37 -37.71
CA ASP A 90 1.25 -0.88 -38.97
C ASP A 90 1.86 0.44 -39.48
N GLN A 91 2.80 1.07 -38.76
CA GLN A 91 3.56 2.19 -39.30
C GLN A 91 4.57 1.65 -40.33
N PRO A 92 4.45 2.00 -41.61
CA PRO A 92 5.46 1.63 -42.59
C PRO A 92 6.79 2.23 -42.15
N LEU A 93 7.84 1.42 -42.13
CA LEU A 93 9.21 1.87 -41.91
C LEU A 93 9.58 2.86 -43.03
N VAL A 94 9.33 4.14 -42.81
CA VAL A 94 9.70 5.19 -43.77
C VAL A 94 11.22 5.31 -43.75
N GLY A 95 11.85 4.92 -44.86
CA GLY A 95 13.19 5.36 -45.25
C GLY A 95 14.35 4.87 -44.39
N ARG A 96 14.68 3.58 -44.45
CA ARG A 96 16.08 3.16 -44.30
C ARG A 96 16.74 3.15 -45.66
N GLU A 97 17.17 4.33 -46.08
CA GLU A 97 18.00 4.50 -47.26
C GLU A 97 19.36 3.84 -46.98
N SER A 98 19.59 2.73 -47.68
CA SER A 98 20.86 2.29 -48.25
C SER A 98 22.17 2.77 -47.59
N LEU A 99 22.58 2.09 -46.52
CA LEU A 99 24.00 1.95 -46.16
C LEU A 99 24.29 0.50 -45.76
N HIS A 100 23.98 -0.45 -46.62
CA HIS A 100 24.65 -1.75 -46.60
C HIS A 100 25.77 -1.74 -47.64
N SER A 101 26.88 -1.10 -47.27
CA SER A 101 28.17 -1.49 -47.81
C SER A 101 28.47 -2.91 -47.31
N GLU A 102 28.61 -3.78 -48.29
CA GLU A 102 29.14 -5.13 -48.29
C GLU A 102 30.06 -5.44 -47.07
N MET A 103 29.59 -6.32 -46.18
CA MET A 103 30.48 -7.12 -45.34
C MET A 103 30.40 -8.58 -45.78
N PRO A 104 31.53 -9.21 -46.16
CA PRO A 104 31.55 -10.62 -46.54
C PRO A 104 31.43 -11.52 -45.30
N LEU A 105 30.53 -12.50 -45.38
CA LEU A 105 30.30 -13.52 -44.36
C LEU A 105 31.52 -14.45 -44.21
N PRO A 106 32.01 -14.73 -42.98
CA PRO A 106 32.83 -15.90 -42.74
C PRO A 106 31.97 -17.18 -42.70
N ARG A 107 32.44 -18.19 -43.43
CA ARG A 107 31.85 -19.52 -43.55
C ARG A 107 31.75 -20.25 -42.21
N SER A 108 30.64 -20.96 -42.05
CA SER A 108 30.34 -22.11 -41.19
C SER A 108 31.47 -22.62 -40.28
N VAL A 109 31.17 -22.67 -38.98
CA VAL A 109 31.66 -23.73 -38.10
C VAL A 109 30.46 -24.38 -37.39
N ARG A 110 30.50 -25.70 -37.35
CA ARG A 110 29.42 -26.66 -37.15
C ARG A 110 29.53 -27.26 -35.73
N ALA A 111 28.45 -27.18 -34.93
CA ALA A 111 28.07 -28.08 -33.81
C ALA A 111 29.05 -28.17 -32.59
N PRO A 112 28.68 -28.65 -31.37
CA PRO A 112 27.58 -29.59 -31.09
C PRO A 112 26.66 -29.34 -29.87
N SER A 113 25.53 -30.04 -29.97
CA SER A 113 24.59 -30.46 -28.92
C SER A 113 25.26 -31.07 -27.69
N LEU A 114 24.90 -30.58 -26.51
CA LEU A 114 24.93 -31.22 -25.18
C LEU A 114 24.11 -30.29 -24.26
N ARG A 115 23.29 -30.68 -23.29
CA ARG A 115 22.86 -31.97 -22.75
C ARG A 115 21.79 -31.61 -21.72
N THR A 116 20.66 -32.30 -21.79
CA THR A 116 19.61 -32.27 -20.78
C THR A 116 20.21 -32.61 -19.41
N SER A 117 20.00 -31.77 -18.41
CA SER A 117 20.19 -32.15 -17.00
C SER A 117 19.04 -31.59 -16.21
N GLY A 118 18.08 -32.48 -15.95
CA GLY A 118 17.00 -32.28 -15.01
C GLY A 118 17.56 -32.05 -13.62
N VAL A 119 17.10 -30.99 -12.98
CA VAL A 119 17.23 -30.81 -11.54
C VAL A 119 15.88 -31.17 -10.94
N LEU A 120 15.92 -32.23 -10.14
CA LEU A 120 14.83 -32.79 -9.37
C LEU A 120 14.26 -31.73 -8.42
N TYR A 121 12.94 -31.52 -8.50
CA TYR A 121 12.17 -30.74 -7.54
C TYR A 121 12.10 -31.54 -6.22
N CYS A 122 12.85 -31.11 -5.19
CA CYS A 122 12.66 -31.62 -3.82
C CYS A 122 11.37 -31.04 -3.25
N SER A 123 10.33 -31.87 -3.25
CA SER A 123 9.10 -31.70 -2.50
C SER A 123 9.37 -32.05 -1.03
N ALA A 124 9.23 -31.09 -0.13
CA ALA A 124 9.15 -31.34 1.31
C ALA A 124 7.85 -30.74 1.85
N ALA A 125 6.93 -31.65 2.14
CA ALA A 125 5.68 -31.41 2.81
C ALA A 125 5.87 -31.16 4.32
N SER A 126 4.80 -30.63 4.92
CA SER A 126 4.41 -30.77 6.34
C SER A 126 5.15 -29.94 7.40
N SER A 127 4.49 -28.88 7.88
CA SER A 127 3.61 -29.02 9.07
C SER A 127 3.08 -27.67 9.53
N ALA A 128 1.76 -27.49 9.39
CA ALA A 128 1.01 -26.44 10.06
C ALA A 128 0.65 -26.86 11.51
N PRO A 129 0.33 -25.89 12.38
CA PRO A 129 0.31 -26.04 13.83
C PRO A 129 -1.09 -26.38 14.36
N ARG A 130 -1.16 -27.24 15.40
CA ARG A 130 -2.35 -27.35 16.26
C ARG A 130 -1.93 -27.72 17.68
N ARG A 131 -1.99 -26.76 18.60
CA ARG A 131 -2.49 -27.02 19.96
C ARG A 131 -3.27 -25.81 20.46
N HIS A 132 -4.52 -26.11 20.76
CA HIS A 132 -5.48 -25.30 21.49
C HIS A 132 -4.95 -24.93 22.88
N ALA A 133 -5.23 -23.72 23.33
CA ALA A 133 -5.44 -23.45 24.75
C ALA A 133 -6.37 -22.23 24.90
N THR A 134 -7.66 -22.52 25.01
CA THR A 134 -8.64 -21.65 25.62
C THR A 134 -8.25 -21.38 27.08
N ARG A 135 -8.10 -20.12 27.47
CA ARG A 135 -8.32 -19.73 28.87
C ARG A 135 -9.03 -18.38 28.94
N ARG A 136 -10.34 -18.49 29.21
CA ARG A 136 -11.15 -17.48 29.88
C ARG A 136 -10.41 -17.00 31.13
N SER A 137 -10.39 -15.68 31.36
CA SER A 137 -10.52 -15.06 32.69
C SER A 137 -10.80 -13.56 32.53
N ALA A 138 -12.09 -13.25 32.56
CA ALA A 138 -12.83 -12.18 33.24
C ALA A 138 -12.16 -10.83 33.69
N PRO A 139 -12.99 -9.78 33.84
CA PRO A 139 -12.60 -8.37 33.95
C PRO A 139 -12.57 -7.87 35.41
N ALA A 140 -11.82 -6.78 35.69
CA ALA A 140 -12.11 -5.84 36.78
C ALA A 140 -11.13 -4.64 36.77
N CYS A 141 -11.60 -3.54 37.38
CA CYS A 141 -10.83 -2.40 37.89
C CYS A 141 -10.60 -1.21 36.94
N GLN A 142 -11.73 -0.54 36.72
CA GLN A 142 -11.92 0.91 36.85
C GLN A 142 -11.08 1.53 37.98
N GLU A 143 -10.22 2.50 37.65
CA GLU A 143 -9.66 3.56 38.52
C GLU A 143 -9.10 4.61 37.53
N GLY A 144 -9.61 5.83 37.41
CA GLY A 144 -9.77 6.77 38.50
C GLY A 144 -8.56 7.69 38.60
N ALA A 145 -8.19 8.39 37.52
CA ALA A 145 -7.17 9.45 37.58
C ALA A 145 -7.65 10.71 36.86
N SER A 146 -8.50 11.42 37.59
CA SER A 146 -8.79 12.84 37.42
C SER A 146 -7.50 13.64 37.55
N TYR A 147 -6.90 14.07 36.43
CA TYR A 147 -5.87 15.11 36.46
C TYR A 147 -6.51 16.44 36.12
N ALA A 148 -6.67 17.22 37.18
CA ALA A 148 -7.13 18.59 37.19
C ALA A 148 -6.28 19.47 36.25
N HIS A 149 -6.99 20.26 35.46
CA HIS A 149 -6.52 21.50 34.88
C HIS A 149 -6.06 22.47 35.98
N PRO A 150 -4.88 23.10 35.84
CA PRO A 150 -4.69 24.45 36.32
C PRO A 150 -4.77 25.46 35.18
N ALA A 151 -5.66 26.42 35.38
CA ALA A 151 -5.90 27.56 34.53
C ALA A 151 -4.76 28.60 34.60
N ARG A 152 -4.75 29.47 33.58
CA ARG A 152 -4.27 30.87 33.57
C ARG A 152 -2.76 31.12 33.72
N ARG A 153 -2.20 31.79 32.71
CA ARG A 153 -1.73 33.19 32.83
C ARG A 153 -1.87 33.93 31.49
N PRO A 154 -2.49 35.12 31.45
CA PRO A 154 -2.26 36.09 30.38
C PRO A 154 -0.97 36.85 30.69
N VAL A 155 -0.13 37.10 29.68
CA VAL A 155 0.93 38.11 29.76
C VAL A 155 0.81 38.99 28.52
N PHE A 156 0.36 40.22 28.78
CA PHE A 156 0.51 41.38 27.91
C PHE A 156 1.98 41.63 27.61
N ARG A 157 2.32 41.93 26.36
CA ARG A 157 3.00 43.19 26.02
C ARG A 157 2.86 43.53 24.54
#